data_AF-A0A9D7CEK9-F1
#
_entry.id   AF-A0A9D7CEK9-F1
#
_cell.length_a   1.000
_cell.length_b   1.000
_cell.length_c   1.000
_cell.angle_alpha   90.00
_cell.angle_beta   90.00
_cell.angle_gamma   90.00
#
_symmetry.space_group_name_H-M   'P 1'
#
loop_
_entity.id
_entity.type
_entity.pdbx_description
1 polymer ?
#
loop_
_entity_poly.entity_id
_entity_poly.type
_entity_poly.pdbx_seq_one_letter_code
_entity_poly.pdbx_strand_id
1 'polypeptide(L)'
;MKKPALVEMLVHDDGVTVPELHALYPTRLAHDPRDLDRARQLAGATDTIKLGVFLRDPTRARYEEVRRVAPRTAEERRILLNAELDRYAV
;
A
#
# COMPACT_ATOMS: atom_id res chain seq x y z
N MET A 1 1.74 8.92 29.63
CA MET A 1 1.93 7.58 30.25
C MET A 1 1.71 6.52 29.17
N LYS A 2 2.73 5.73 28.82
CA LYS A 2 2.56 4.63 27.85
C LYS A 2 1.68 3.57 28.52
N LYS A 3 0.55 3.18 27.89
CA LYS A 3 -0.36 2.13 28.38
C LYS A 3 -0.30 0.92 27.42
N PRO A 4 0.68 0.03 27.55
CA PRO A 4 0.86 -1.10 26.63
C PRO A 4 -0.35 -2.03 26.59
N ALA A 5 -1.09 -2.13 27.70
CA ALA A 5 -2.32 -2.90 27.80
C ALA A 5 -3.47 -2.40 26.88
N LEU A 6 -3.39 -1.16 26.39
CA LEU A 6 -4.36 -0.62 25.42
C LEU A 6 -3.97 -0.92 23.98
N VAL A 7 -2.78 -1.48 23.74
CA VAL A 7 -2.31 -1.82 22.40
C VAL A 7 -2.75 -3.23 22.06
N GLU A 8 -3.35 -3.39 20.89
CA GLU A 8 -3.68 -4.68 20.31
C GLU A 8 -2.89 -4.88 19.02
N MET A 9 -2.06 -5.93 18.98
CA MET A 9 -1.23 -6.22 17.83
C MET A 9 -2.01 -6.95 16.74
N LEU A 10 -1.97 -6.42 15.51
CA LEU A 10 -2.50 -7.09 14.33
C LEU A 10 -1.49 -8.14 13.86
N VAL A 11 -1.89 -9.41 13.86
CA VAL A 11 -1.01 -10.54 13.55
C VAL A 11 -1.42 -11.21 12.25
N HIS A 12 -0.46 -11.33 11.35
CA HIS A 12 -0.58 -12.04 10.07
C HIS A 12 0.81 -12.38 9.52
N ASP A 13 0.93 -13.45 8.71
CA ASP A 13 2.18 -13.85 8.07
C ASP A 13 2.69 -12.78 7.08
N ASP A 14 1.77 -12.13 6.36
CA ASP A 14 2.05 -10.98 5.51
C ASP A 14 2.23 -9.65 6.28
N GLY A 15 2.21 -9.69 7.61
CA GLY A 15 2.34 -8.53 8.51
C GLY A 15 3.78 -8.24 8.95
N VAL A 16 3.91 -7.49 10.04
CA VAL A 16 5.20 -7.24 10.71
C VAL A 16 5.27 -8.10 11.97
N THR A 17 6.18 -9.07 11.97
CA THR A 17 6.39 -9.98 13.10
C THR A 17 7.71 -9.64 13.80
N VAL A 18 7.61 -9.20 15.06
CA VAL A 18 8.77 -8.85 15.90
C VAL A 18 8.64 -9.61 17.22
N PRO A 19 9.36 -10.74 17.39
CA PRO A 19 9.24 -11.62 18.55
C PRO A 19 9.31 -10.91 19.91
N GLU A 20 10.16 -9.89 20.02
CA GLU A 20 10.43 -9.13 21.23
C GLU A 20 9.22 -8.31 21.70
N LEU A 21 8.32 -7.93 20.79
CA LEU A 21 7.12 -7.15 21.11
C LEU A 21 6.03 -7.98 21.79
N HIS A 22 6.09 -9.29 21.68
CA HIS A 22 5.09 -10.18 22.26
C HIS A 22 5.02 -10.11 23.79
N ALA A 23 6.12 -9.77 24.45
CA ALA A 23 6.17 -9.58 25.90
C ALA A 23 5.64 -8.19 26.31
N LEU A 24 5.76 -7.18 25.45
CA LEU A 24 5.29 -5.81 25.73
C LEU A 24 3.80 -5.63 25.44
N TYR A 25 3.29 -6.32 24.41
CA TYR A 25 1.91 -6.20 23.94
C TYR A 25 1.21 -7.58 23.99
N PRO A 26 0.51 -7.88 25.09
CA PRO A 26 -0.08 -9.21 25.28
C PRO A 26 -1.32 -9.45 24.40
N THR A 27 -2.06 -8.39 24.08
CA THR A 27 -3.30 -8.47 23.30
C THR A 27 -2.99 -8.58 21.81
N ARG A 28 -3.58 -9.57 21.15
CA ARG A 28 -3.37 -9.86 19.73
C ARG A 28 -4.69 -10.09 19.04
N LEU A 29 -4.75 -9.65 17.81
CA LEU A 29 -5.88 -9.83 16.92
C LEU A 29 -5.39 -10.39 15.59
N ALA A 30 -5.92 -11.55 15.20
CA ALA A 30 -5.73 -12.06 13.85
C ALA A 30 -6.45 -11.14 12.85
N HIS A 31 -5.74 -10.70 11.83
CA HIS A 31 -6.24 -9.77 10.82
C HIS A 31 -5.61 -10.10 9.46
N ASP A 32 -6.40 -10.24 8.40
CA ASP A 32 -5.87 -10.38 7.04
C ASP A 32 -5.66 -8.97 6.42
N PRO A 33 -4.42 -8.56 6.11
CA PRO A 33 -4.14 -7.27 5.48
C PRO A 33 -4.74 -7.09 4.08
N ARG A 34 -5.31 -8.12 3.46
CA ARG A 34 -5.99 -8.02 2.16
C ARG A 34 -7.46 -7.61 2.29
N ASP A 35 -8.04 -7.71 3.49
CA ASP A 35 -9.41 -7.28 3.78
C ASP A 35 -9.46 -5.77 4.07
N LEU A 36 -9.78 -4.99 3.03
CA LEU A 36 -9.88 -3.53 3.12
C LEU A 36 -11.01 -3.06 4.05
N ASP A 37 -12.12 -3.79 4.11
CA ASP A 37 -13.26 -3.37 4.93
C ASP A 37 -12.98 -3.62 6.40
N ARG A 38 -12.36 -4.77 6.72
CA ARG A 38 -11.86 -5.04 8.06
C ARG A 38 -10.77 -4.05 8.47
N ALA A 39 -9.85 -3.72 7.58
CA ALA A 39 -8.81 -2.72 7.82
C ALA A 39 -9.40 -1.35 8.19
N ARG A 40 -10.43 -0.90 7.47
CA ARG A 40 -11.16 0.35 7.76
C ARG A 40 -11.85 0.32 9.12
N GLN A 41 -12.53 -0.79 9.43
CA GLN A 41 -13.18 -0.96 10.73
C GLN A 41 -12.18 -0.87 11.88
N LEU A 42 -11.02 -1.53 11.74
CA LEU A 42 -9.95 -1.50 12.74
C LEU A 42 -9.34 -0.11 12.89
N ALA A 43 -9.15 0.62 11.78
CA ALA A 43 -8.60 1.97 11.81
C ALA A 43 -9.57 3.00 12.43
N GLY A 44 -10.87 2.75 12.35
CA GLY A 44 -11.91 3.59 12.95
C GLY A 44 -12.17 3.30 14.43
N ALA A 45 -11.62 2.23 15.00
CA ALA A 45 -11.81 1.89 16.40
C ALA A 45 -11.05 2.88 17.31
N THR A 46 -11.72 3.35 18.37
CA THR A 46 -11.18 4.36 19.30
C THR A 46 -10.99 3.83 20.72
N ASP A 47 -11.44 2.61 20.98
CA ASP A 47 -11.39 1.92 22.27
C ASP A 47 -9.97 1.46 22.66
N THR A 48 -9.19 1.10 21.65
CA THR A 48 -7.85 0.51 21.78
C THR A 48 -6.94 0.96 20.64
N ILE A 49 -5.64 0.88 20.85
CA ILE A 49 -4.64 1.26 19.87
C ILE A 49 -4.29 0.01 19.06
N LYS A 50 -4.78 -0.09 17.83
CA LYS A 50 -4.38 -1.19 16.93
C LYS A 50 -3.00 -0.90 16.36
N LEU A 51 -2.08 -1.87 16.47
CA LEU A 51 -0.71 -1.74 15.99
C LEU A 51 -0.36 -2.90 15.05
N GLY A 52 0.03 -2.58 13.82
CA GLY A 52 0.46 -3.56 12.83
C GLY A 52 0.13 -3.12 11.40
N VAL A 53 0.16 -4.07 10.47
CA VAL A 53 -0.19 -3.81 9.07
C VAL A 53 -1.70 -3.87 8.92
N PHE A 54 -2.33 -2.74 8.59
CA PHE A 54 -3.76 -2.69 8.32
C PHE A 54 -4.09 -3.16 6.91
N LEU A 55 -3.32 -2.73 5.92
CA LEU A 55 -3.59 -3.02 4.51
C LEU A 55 -2.29 -3.34 3.78
N ARG A 56 -2.25 -4.48 3.10
CA ARG A 56 -1.21 -4.89 2.17
C ARG A 56 -1.81 -5.82 1.12
N ASP A 57 -1.96 -5.30 -0.10
CA ASP A 57 -2.47 -6.07 -1.24
C ASP A 57 -1.54 -5.87 -2.46
N PRO A 58 -0.56 -6.77 -2.67
CA PRO A 58 0.37 -6.68 -3.80
C PRO A 58 -0.29 -7.08 -5.14
N THR A 59 -1.53 -7.56 -5.14
CA THR A 59 -2.24 -7.95 -6.37
C THR A 59 -2.83 -6.75 -7.12
N ARG A 60 -2.89 -5.58 -6.47
CA ARG A 60 -3.34 -4.33 -7.09
C ARG A 60 -2.30 -3.80 -8.05
N ALA A 61 -2.75 -3.44 -9.24
CA ALA A 61 -1.90 -2.85 -10.26
C ALA A 61 -1.27 -1.54 -9.76
N ARG A 62 0.03 -1.37 -10.05
CA ARG A 62 0.78 -0.15 -9.73
C ARG A 62 0.62 0.89 -10.83
N TYR A 63 0.90 2.15 -10.49
CA TYR A 63 0.77 3.25 -11.45
C TYR A 63 1.59 2.99 -12.72
N GLU A 64 2.82 2.50 -12.56
CA GLU A 64 3.75 2.20 -13.65
C GLU A 64 3.26 1.05 -14.53
N GLU A 65 2.48 0.10 -14.00
CA GLU A 65 1.96 -1.03 -14.76
C GLU A 65 0.79 -0.61 -15.66
N VAL A 66 -0.04 0.33 -15.20
CA VAL A 66 -1.24 0.78 -15.91
C VAL A 66 -0.96 1.94 -16.85
N ARG A 67 0.01 2.80 -16.52
CA ARG A 67 0.28 4.07 -17.24
C ARG A 67 1.57 4.08 -18.04
N ARG A 68 2.33 2.98 -18.06
CA ARG A 68 3.55 2.88 -18.87
C ARG A 68 3.18 3.05 -20.35
N VAL A 69 3.70 4.12 -20.93
CA VAL A 69 3.66 4.33 -22.38
C VAL A 69 4.50 3.24 -23.03
N ALA A 70 3.98 2.66 -24.12
CA ALA A 70 4.74 1.68 -24.89
C ALA A 70 6.08 2.28 -25.33
N PRO A 71 7.21 1.59 -25.11
CA PRO A 71 8.51 2.11 -25.50
C PRO A 71 8.53 2.28 -27.02
N ARG A 72 8.87 3.49 -27.47
CA ARG A 72 9.09 3.82 -28.88
C ARG A 72 10.57 3.81 -29.19
N THR A 73 10.92 3.32 -30.38
CA THR A 73 12.25 3.47 -30.98
C THR A 73 12.58 4.95 -31.24
N ALA A 74 13.85 5.26 -31.50
CA ALA A 74 14.26 6.63 -31.79
C ALA A 74 13.57 7.19 -33.05
N GLU A 75 13.41 6.35 -34.09
CA GLU A 75 12.78 6.78 -35.34
C GLU A 75 11.27 7.04 -35.17
N GLU A 76 10.55 6.16 -34.46
CA GLU A 76 9.12 6.40 -34.15
C GLU A 76 8.91 7.69 -33.35
N ARG A 77 9.82 8.01 -32.41
CA ARG A 77 9.76 9.27 -31.67
C ARG A 77 9.95 10.46 -32.60
N ARG A 78 10.89 10.38 -33.54
CA ARG A 78 11.15 11.45 -34.52
C ARG A 78 9.93 11.72 -35.40
N ILE A 79 9.29 10.65 -35.90
CA ILE A 79 8.08 10.75 -36.72
C ILE A 79 6.93 11.37 -35.93
N LEU A 80 6.66 10.87 -34.72
CA LEU A 80 5.60 11.42 -33.86
C LEU A 80 5.86 12.89 -33.53
N LEU A 81 7.09 13.24 -33.18
CA LEU A 81 7.44 14.61 -32.83
C LEU A 81 7.24 15.56 -34.02
N ASN A 82 7.69 15.19 -35.22
CA ASN A 82 7.52 16.03 -36.41
C ASN A 82 6.05 16.24 -36.74
N ALA A 83 5.23 15.18 -36.76
CA ALA A 83 3.79 15.31 -37.03
C ALA A 83 3.10 16.25 -36.01
N GLU A 84 3.54 16.21 -34.76
CA GLU A 84 2.99 17.00 -33.68
C GLU A 84 3.38 18.49 -33.79
N LEU A 85 4.64 18.76 -34.22
CA LEU A 85 5.19 20.09 -34.48
C LEU A 85 4.64 20.72 -35.76
N ASP A 86 4.37 19.94 -36.80
CA ASP A 86 3.83 20.42 -38.08
C ASP A 86 2.48 21.13 -37.91
N ARG A 87 1.70 20.78 -36.87
CA ARG A 87 0.45 21.47 -36.54
C ARG A 87 0.65 22.92 -36.05
N TYR A 88 1.85 23.26 -35.61
CA TYR A 88 2.22 24.59 -35.12
C TYR A 88 3.13 25.34 -36.10
N ALA A 89 3.44 24.75 -37.25
CA ALA A 89 4.14 25.46 -38.31
C ALA A 89 3.18 26.46 -38.97
N VAL A 90 3.51 27.76 -38.85
CA VAL A 90 2.83 28.88 -39.52
C VAL A 90 3.47 29.14 -40.88
#